data_AF-A0A7L4AKS4-F1
#
_entry.id   AF-A0A7L4AKS4-F1
#
_cell.length_a   1.000
_cell.length_b   1.000
_cell.length_c   1.000
_cell.angle_alpha   90.00
_cell.angle_beta   90.00
_cell.angle_gamma   90.00
#
_symmetry.space_group_name_H-M   'P 1'
#
loop_
_entity.id
_entity.type
_entity.pdbx_description
1 polymer ?
#
loop_
_entity_poly.entity_id
_entity_poly.type
_entity_poly.pdbx_seq_one_letter_code
_entity_poly.pdbx_strand_id
1 'polypeptide(L)'
;WQKRWINSEYKADLGKFKLTAGKFYGDAVRDKGLQTSENSKFYAISSRFKPFSNKGKTLVIQYTVKHEQKIDCGGGYVKIFSSDLDQKNLRGDSHYYIMFG
;
A
#
# COMPACT_ATOMS: atom_id res chain seq x y z
N TRP A 1 -9.56 -7.74 -5.60
CA TRP A 1 -8.82 -6.78 -4.76
C TRP A 1 -9.25 -5.34 -5.06
N GLN A 2 -9.45 -4.96 -6.32
CA GLN A 2 -9.90 -3.61 -6.75
C GLN A 2 -11.18 -3.10 -6.06
N LYS A 3 -12.11 -3.97 -5.66
CA LYS A 3 -13.30 -3.57 -4.88
C LYS A 3 -12.97 -3.04 -3.46
N ARG A 4 -11.79 -3.35 -2.91
CA ARG A 4 -11.38 -3.01 -1.54
C ARG A 4 -10.30 -1.92 -1.47
N TRP A 5 -9.55 -1.75 -2.56
CA TRP A 5 -8.43 -0.82 -2.64
C TRP A 5 -8.78 0.33 -3.56
N ILE A 6 -8.61 1.55 -3.06
CA ILE A 6 -8.91 2.79 -3.78
C ILE A 6 -7.58 3.45 -4.12
N ASN A 7 -7.37 3.72 -5.41
CA ASN A 7 -6.24 4.54 -5.87
C ASN A 7 -6.56 6.01 -5.61
N SER A 8 -5.54 6.79 -5.25
CA SER A 8 -5.69 8.24 -5.22
C SER A 8 -5.86 8.79 -6.63
N GLU A 9 -6.63 9.87 -6.73
CA GLU A 9 -6.87 10.71 -7.88
C GLU A 9 -6.19 12.09 -7.73
N TYR A 10 -5.41 12.32 -6.65
CA TYR A 10 -4.77 13.62 -6.36
C TYR A 10 -3.81 14.08 -7.46
N LYS A 11 -3.16 13.14 -8.15
CA LYS A 11 -2.24 13.43 -9.26
C LYS A 11 -2.48 12.46 -10.41
N ALA A 12 -2.53 12.97 -11.64
CA ALA A 12 -2.88 12.19 -12.82
C ALA A 12 -1.82 11.13 -13.20
N ASP A 13 -0.57 11.32 -12.80
CA ASP A 13 0.58 10.51 -13.23
C ASP A 13 1.02 9.46 -12.17
N LEU A 14 0.18 9.16 -11.19
CA LEU A 14 0.43 8.11 -10.20
C LEU A 14 0.60 6.75 -10.87
N GLY A 15 1.56 5.98 -10.35
CA GLY A 15 1.86 4.63 -10.82
C GLY A 15 0.74 3.64 -10.49
N LYS A 16 0.62 2.59 -11.29
CA LYS A 16 -0.43 1.58 -11.16
C LYS A 16 0.03 0.34 -10.41
N PHE A 17 -0.84 -0.19 -9.56
CA PHE A 17 -0.65 -1.51 -8.99
C PHE A 17 -1.26 -2.58 -9.89
N LYS A 18 -0.58 -3.73 -9.98
CA LYS A 18 -1.12 -4.95 -10.58
C LYS A 18 -1.09 -6.10 -9.58
N LEU A 19 -1.99 -7.06 -9.76
CA LEU A 19 -2.00 -8.29 -8.98
C LEU A 19 -1.17 -9.36 -9.70
N THR A 20 -0.08 -9.79 -9.09
CA THR A 20 0.79 -10.83 -9.65
C THR A 20 1.61 -11.52 -8.55
N ALA A 21 2.08 -12.74 -8.83
CA ALA A 21 3.05 -13.45 -8.00
C ALA A 21 4.51 -13.11 -8.36
N GLY A 22 4.73 -12.34 -9.44
CA GLY A 22 6.07 -11.99 -9.93
C GLY A 22 6.63 -12.99 -10.94
N LYS A 23 7.93 -12.89 -11.22
CA LYS A 23 8.68 -13.80 -12.11
C LYS A 23 9.01 -15.13 -11.43
N PHE A 24 9.21 -15.12 -10.13
CA PHE A 24 9.42 -16.32 -9.31
C PHE A 24 8.60 -16.25 -8.04
N TYR A 25 8.07 -17.38 -7.59
CA TYR A 25 7.17 -17.49 -6.45
C TYR A 25 7.27 -18.89 -5.86
N GLY A 26 6.85 -19.05 -4.59
CA GLY A 26 6.67 -20.36 -3.99
C GLY A 26 5.36 -20.99 -4.46
N ASP A 27 4.29 -20.21 -4.51
CA ASP A 27 2.95 -20.62 -4.96
C ASP A 27 2.31 -19.56 -5.88
N ALA A 28 1.94 -19.97 -7.09
CA ALA A 28 1.45 -19.07 -8.15
C ALA A 28 0.15 -18.33 -7.79
N VAL A 29 -0.63 -18.83 -6.84
CA VAL A 29 -1.92 -18.26 -6.42
C VAL A 29 -1.78 -17.54 -5.09
N ARG A 30 -1.15 -18.16 -4.09
CA ARG A 30 -1.04 -17.63 -2.73
C ARG A 30 -0.08 -16.45 -2.63
N ASP A 31 0.94 -16.42 -3.47
CA ASP A 31 1.94 -15.34 -3.45
C ASP A 31 1.52 -14.13 -4.30
N LYS A 32 0.29 -14.13 -4.85
CA LYS A 32 -0.22 -12.96 -5.56
C LYS A 32 -0.35 -11.76 -4.61
N GLY A 33 0.45 -10.74 -4.86
CA GLY A 33 0.46 -9.48 -4.13
C GLY A 33 0.24 -8.27 -5.04
N LEU A 34 0.17 -7.09 -4.43
CA LEU A 34 0.18 -5.82 -5.16
C LEU A 34 1.62 -5.49 -5.57
N GLN A 35 1.88 -5.41 -6.88
CA GLN A 35 3.18 -5.03 -7.43
C GLN A 35 3.06 -3.67 -8.13
N THR A 36 4.00 -2.78 -7.86
CA THR A 36 4.23 -1.53 -8.61
C THR A 36 4.64 -1.86 -10.04
N SER A 37 3.97 -1.29 -11.07
CA SER A 37 4.21 -1.69 -12.47
C SER A 37 5.07 -0.74 -13.30
N GLU A 38 5.41 0.43 -12.77
CA GLU A 38 6.06 1.54 -13.50
C GLU A 38 7.26 2.09 -12.71
N ASN A 39 8.36 2.38 -13.41
CA ASN A 39 9.58 2.94 -12.81
C ASN A 39 9.41 4.44 -12.53
N SER A 40 10.09 4.94 -11.50
CA SER A 40 10.15 6.37 -11.17
C SER A 40 8.78 7.03 -10.99
N LYS A 41 7.82 6.29 -10.44
CA LYS A 41 6.47 6.76 -10.13
C LYS A 41 6.22 6.82 -8.62
N PHE A 42 5.46 7.81 -8.20
CA PHE A 42 4.80 7.78 -6.90
C PHE A 42 3.58 6.87 -6.96
N TYR A 43 3.29 6.21 -5.85
CA TYR A 43 2.17 5.29 -5.70
C TYR A 43 1.32 5.71 -4.50
N ALA A 44 0.01 5.73 -4.67
CA ALA A 44 -0.94 6.07 -3.62
C ALA A 44 -2.18 5.19 -3.76
N ILE A 45 -2.26 4.15 -2.92
CA ILE A 45 -3.40 3.25 -2.82
C ILE A 45 -3.70 3.01 -1.35
N SER A 46 -4.98 2.93 -0.99
CA SER A 46 -5.41 2.68 0.39
C SER A 46 -6.59 1.72 0.44
N SER A 47 -6.73 0.99 1.54
CA SER A 47 -7.88 0.13 1.80
C SER A 47 -8.46 0.46 3.16
N ARG A 48 -9.78 0.64 3.20
CA ARG A 48 -10.51 0.96 4.43
C ARG A 48 -10.89 -0.33 5.15
N PHE A 49 -10.81 -0.28 6.47
CA PHE A 49 -11.29 -1.31 7.39
C PHE A 49 -12.18 -0.67 8.46
N LYS A 50 -12.85 -1.51 9.26
CA LYS A 50 -13.71 -1.03 10.35
C LYS A 50 -12.88 -0.17 11.32
N PRO A 51 -13.25 1.10 11.57
CA PRO A 51 -12.52 1.95 12.49
C PRO A 51 -12.42 1.33 13.89
N PHE A 52 -11.29 1.50 14.55
CA PHE A 52 -11.05 1.04 15.91
C PHE A 52 -10.02 1.93 16.62
N SER A 53 -9.91 1.77 17.94
CA SER A 53 -8.84 2.37 18.76
C SER A 53 -8.03 1.26 19.44
N ASN A 54 -6.72 1.44 19.52
CA ASN A 54 -5.83 0.57 20.28
C ASN A 54 -5.58 1.07 21.73
N LYS A 55 -6.35 2.04 22.24
CA LYS A 55 -6.17 2.52 23.62
C LYS A 55 -6.28 1.36 24.62
N GLY A 56 -5.23 1.16 25.42
CA GLY A 56 -5.15 0.08 26.39
C GLY A 56 -5.00 -1.33 25.78
N LYS A 57 -4.67 -1.43 24.49
CA LYS A 57 -4.51 -2.71 23.77
C LYS A 57 -3.24 -2.70 22.92
N THR A 58 -2.66 -3.86 22.72
CA THR A 58 -1.55 -4.04 21.78
C THR A 58 -2.04 -3.88 20.34
N LEU A 59 -1.31 -3.11 19.54
CA LEU A 59 -1.51 -2.99 18.09
C LEU A 59 -0.39 -3.77 17.39
N VAL A 60 -0.77 -4.65 16.46
CA VAL A 60 0.18 -5.37 15.60
C VAL A 60 -0.11 -5.00 14.15
N ILE A 61 0.93 -4.53 13.44
CA ILE A 61 0.89 -4.24 12.00
C ILE A 61 1.90 -5.18 11.35
N GLN A 62 1.44 -6.03 10.45
CA GLN A 62 2.29 -7.01 9.78
C GLN A 62 1.94 -7.07 8.29
N TYR A 63 2.98 -7.12 7.46
CA TYR A 63 2.89 -7.27 6.03
C TYR A 63 4.23 -7.80 5.49
N THR A 64 4.24 -8.25 4.24
CA THR A 64 5.43 -8.78 3.56
C THR A 64 5.78 -7.92 2.36
N VAL A 65 7.07 -7.63 2.19
CA VAL A 65 7.60 -6.91 1.02
C VAL A 65 8.59 -7.81 0.28
N LYS A 66 8.49 -7.83 -1.04
CA LYS A 66 9.43 -8.53 -1.93
C LYS A 66 9.95 -7.56 -2.99
N HIS A 67 11.20 -7.16 -2.89
CA HIS A 67 11.89 -6.39 -3.94
C HIS A 67 12.48 -7.33 -5.01
N GLU A 68 11.60 -7.91 -5.82
CA GLU A 68 11.98 -8.83 -6.92
C GLU A 68 12.91 -8.17 -7.95
N GLN A 69 12.72 -6.88 -8.21
CA GLN A 69 13.41 -6.12 -9.24
C GLN A 69 14.83 -5.66 -8.85
N LYS A 70 15.37 -6.10 -7.70
CA LYS A 70 16.62 -5.57 -7.14
C LYS A 70 16.60 -4.04 -7.10
N ILE A 71 15.65 -3.51 -6.33
CA ILE A 71 15.39 -2.07 -6.26
C ILE A 71 16.66 -1.29 -5.90
N ASP A 72 16.89 -0.18 -6.57
CA ASP A 72 17.96 0.78 -6.32
C ASP A 72 17.52 1.89 -5.36
N CYS A 73 16.34 2.46 -5.59
CA CYS A 73 15.72 3.48 -4.75
C CYS A 73 14.19 3.36 -4.76
N GLY A 74 13.58 3.20 -3.59
CA GLY A 74 12.12 3.22 -3.44
C GLY A 74 11.66 2.77 -2.05
N GLY A 75 10.44 3.15 -1.68
CA GLY A 75 9.85 2.81 -0.37
C GLY A 75 9.13 1.46 -0.39
N GLY A 76 9.17 0.77 0.75
CA GLY A 76 8.43 -0.47 1.01
C GLY A 76 7.43 -0.37 2.17
N TYR A 77 7.17 0.82 2.70
CA TYR A 77 6.42 1.03 3.94
C TYR A 77 4.91 1.18 3.75
N VAL A 78 4.17 1.00 4.86
CA VAL A 78 2.73 1.29 4.95
C VAL A 78 2.46 2.48 5.89
N LYS A 79 1.30 3.12 5.72
CA LYS A 79 0.81 4.19 6.59
C LYS A 79 -0.57 3.82 7.14
N ILE A 80 -0.81 4.10 8.43
CA ILE A 80 -2.12 3.97 9.08
C ILE A 80 -2.71 5.37 9.27
N PHE A 81 -3.91 5.55 8.74
CA PHE A 81 -4.60 6.82 8.71
C PHE A 81 -5.81 6.82 9.65
N SER A 82 -6.31 8.02 9.93
CA SER A 82 -7.60 8.23 10.56
C SER A 82 -8.75 7.76 9.65
N SER A 83 -9.91 7.49 10.24
CA SER A 83 -11.07 6.99 9.50
C SER A 83 -11.74 8.04 8.60
N ASP A 84 -11.42 9.32 8.75
CA ASP A 84 -11.91 10.44 7.95
C ASP A 84 -11.01 10.75 6.73
N LEU A 85 -9.91 10.00 6.52
CA LEU A 85 -9.09 10.16 5.32
C LEU A 85 -9.95 10.07 4.04
N ASP A 86 -9.83 11.09 3.19
CA ASP A 86 -10.27 11.02 1.80
C ASP A 86 -9.27 10.19 0.98
N GLN A 87 -9.65 8.94 0.70
CA GLN A 87 -8.81 8.00 -0.05
C GLN A 87 -8.52 8.47 -1.48
N LYS A 88 -9.44 9.23 -2.10
CA LYS A 88 -9.23 9.75 -3.45
C LYS A 88 -8.23 10.90 -3.44
N ASN A 89 -8.13 11.66 -2.37
CA ASN A 89 -7.16 12.75 -2.23
C ASN A 89 -5.89 12.35 -1.43
N LEU A 90 -5.58 11.06 -1.31
CA LEU A 90 -4.40 10.58 -0.60
C LEU A 90 -3.09 11.01 -1.26
N ARG A 91 -2.19 11.62 -0.49
CA ARG A 91 -0.90 12.15 -0.96
C ARG A 91 0.20 12.03 0.09
N GLY A 92 1.43 12.43 -0.26
CA GLY A 92 2.61 12.24 0.57
C GLY A 92 2.53 12.92 1.95
N ASP A 93 1.92 14.10 1.98
CA ASP A 93 1.71 14.99 3.14
C ASP A 93 0.38 14.75 3.88
N SER A 94 -0.46 13.79 3.44
CA SER A 94 -1.67 13.44 4.17
C SER A 94 -1.32 12.99 5.60
N HIS A 95 -2.02 13.54 6.59
CA HIS A 95 -1.79 13.23 8.00
C HIS A 95 -2.02 11.74 8.29
N TYR A 96 -1.06 11.09 8.92
CA TYR A 96 -1.11 9.68 9.31
C TYR A 96 -0.75 9.54 10.79
N TYR A 97 -1.24 8.47 11.43
CA TYR A 97 -0.89 8.15 12.81
C TYR A 97 0.41 7.37 12.92
N ILE A 98 0.62 6.42 12.01
CA ILE A 98 1.79 5.52 12.02
C ILE A 98 2.30 5.34 10.59
N MET A 99 3.62 5.38 10.43
CA MET A 99 4.33 4.95 9.23
C MET A 99 5.33 3.87 9.64
N PHE A 100 5.32 2.72 8.97
CA PHE A 100 6.12 1.56 9.37
C PHE A 100 6.58 0.76 8.14
N GLY A 101 7.91 0.55 8.03
CA GLY A 101 8.54 -0.23 6.96
C GLY A 101 9.90 0.28 6.53
#